data_AF-A0A8J2ZMN1-F1
#
_entry.id   AF-A0A8J2ZMN1-F1
#
_cell.length_a   1.000
_cell.length_b   1.000
_cell.length_c   1.000
_cell.angle_alpha   90.00
_cell.angle_beta   90.00
_cell.angle_gamma   90.00
#
_symmetry.space_group_name_H-M   'P 1'
#
loop_
_entity.id
_entity.type
_entity.pdbx_description
1 polymer ?
#
loop_
_entity_poly.entity_id
_entity_poly.type
_entity_poly.pdbx_seq_one_letter_code
_entity_poly.pdbx_strand_id
1 'polypeptide(L)'
;MQAEGHLIRHGIFRDLPLTKNGIRWGGFDLVEATMDGVPEATRIQRRDGMIRIYLGDDDAVVSPGEHRFRLRYDAERQVRFLADHDERYWKVTGNAWAFRIDMAAARPCCRSQR
;
A
#
# COMPACT_ATOMS: atom_id res chain seq x y z
N MET A 1 -2.52 -13.53 5.12
CA MET A 1 -3.02 -12.87 6.36
C MET A 1 -4.17 -13.67 6.87
N GLN A 2 -4.24 -13.96 8.17
CA GLN A 2 -5.39 -14.67 8.74
C GLN A 2 -6.50 -13.64 9.05
N ALA A 3 -7.64 -13.75 8.38
CA ALA A 3 -8.83 -13.00 8.72
C ALA A 3 -9.58 -13.77 9.83
N GLU A 4 -9.46 -13.33 11.08
CA GLU A 4 -10.19 -13.95 12.20
C GLU A 4 -11.60 -13.34 12.39
N GLY A 5 -12.17 -12.71 11.35
CA GLY A 5 -13.53 -12.14 11.36
C GLY A 5 -13.75 -10.91 12.26
N HIS A 6 -12.80 -10.55 13.13
CA HIS A 6 -12.94 -9.42 14.07
C HIS A 6 -12.26 -8.12 13.63
N LEU A 7 -11.19 -8.19 12.82
CA LEU A 7 -10.34 -7.04 12.48
C LEU A 7 -10.21 -6.79 10.96
N ILE A 8 -10.38 -7.83 10.13
CA ILE A 8 -10.57 -7.72 8.66
C ILE A 8 -11.99 -8.21 8.40
N ARG A 9 -12.95 -7.29 8.45
CA ARG A 9 -14.33 -7.58 8.08
C ARG A 9 -14.57 -7.17 6.64
N HIS A 10 -14.12 -5.99 6.26
CA HIS A 10 -14.37 -5.38 4.95
C HIS A 10 -13.10 -5.27 4.11
N GLY A 11 -12.09 -6.10 4.40
CA GLY A 11 -10.78 -6.07 3.74
C GLY A 11 -9.70 -5.31 4.51
N ILE A 12 -8.72 -4.78 3.77
CA ILE A 12 -7.52 -4.12 4.30
C ILE A 12 -7.37 -2.70 3.77
N PHE A 13 -6.44 -1.92 4.34
CA PHE A 13 -6.07 -0.63 3.79
C PHE A 13 -4.57 -0.36 3.82
N ARG A 14 -4.13 0.50 2.90
CA ARG A 14 -2.74 0.90 2.75
C ARG A 14 -2.61 2.41 2.68
N ASP A 15 -1.79 2.97 3.58
CA ASP A 15 -1.45 4.39 3.59
C ASP A 15 -0.12 4.66 2.89
N LEU A 16 -0.13 5.62 1.97
CA LEU A 16 1.02 6.10 1.22
C LEU A 16 1.14 7.62 1.40
N PRO A 17 2.26 8.15 1.93
CA PRO A 17 2.47 9.58 1.99
C PRO A 17 2.69 10.14 0.57
N LEU A 18 1.86 11.10 0.18
CA LEU A 18 2.08 11.96 -0.98
C LEU A 18 2.94 13.18 -0.65
N THR A 19 2.93 13.60 0.61
CA THR A 19 3.75 14.70 1.09
C THR A 19 4.36 14.34 2.43
N LYS A 20 5.69 14.45 2.56
CA LYS A 20 6.38 14.26 3.85
C LYS A 20 7.57 15.20 3.95
N ASN A 21 7.66 15.98 5.03
CA ASN A 21 8.75 16.93 5.28
C ASN A 21 9.01 17.91 4.11
N GLY A 22 7.95 18.43 3.48
CA GLY A 22 8.05 19.35 2.33
C GLY A 22 8.32 18.66 0.98
N ILE A 23 8.55 17.35 0.95
CA ILE A 23 8.72 16.57 -0.28
C ILE A 23 7.35 16.13 -0.78
N ARG A 24 7.01 16.48 -2.02
CA ARG A 24 5.82 16.00 -2.73
C ARG A 24 6.20 14.80 -3.59
N TRP A 25 5.89 13.62 -3.06
CA TRP A 25 5.93 12.35 -3.78
C TRP A 25 4.88 12.44 -4.90
N GLY A 26 5.24 11.97 -6.10
CA GLY A 26 4.58 12.34 -7.36
C GLY A 26 3.22 11.67 -7.62
N GLY A 27 2.94 11.35 -8.88
CA GLY A 27 1.75 10.61 -9.29
C GLY A 27 1.61 9.25 -8.58
N PHE A 28 0.38 8.83 -8.38
CA PHE A 28 0.01 7.50 -7.91
C PHE A 28 -1.08 6.96 -8.84
N ASP A 29 -0.82 5.80 -9.42
CA ASP A 29 -1.77 5.09 -10.28
C ASP A 29 -1.92 3.66 -9.79
N LEU A 30 -3.16 3.31 -9.41
CA LEU A 30 -3.49 1.94 -9.04
C LEU A 30 -3.50 1.07 -10.31
N VAL A 31 -2.74 -0.02 -10.29
CA VAL A 31 -2.66 -0.94 -11.43
C VAL A 31 -3.39 -2.25 -11.17
N GLU A 32 -3.35 -2.77 -9.95
CA GLU A 32 -4.04 -4.01 -9.59
C GLU A 32 -4.33 -4.07 -8.09
N ALA A 33 -5.51 -4.59 -7.75
CA ALA A 33 -5.84 -5.03 -6.40
C ALA A 33 -6.55 -6.38 -6.48
N THR A 34 -6.06 -7.38 -5.75
CA THR A 34 -6.69 -8.70 -5.68
C THR A 34 -6.71 -9.27 -4.27
N MET A 35 -7.73 -10.08 -3.99
CA MET A 35 -7.80 -11.00 -2.86
C MET A 35 -7.83 -12.42 -3.43
N ASP A 36 -6.88 -13.25 -3.02
CA ASP A 36 -6.72 -14.63 -3.49
C ASP A 36 -6.65 -14.78 -5.03
N GLY A 37 -6.11 -13.75 -5.68
CA GLY A 37 -5.97 -13.70 -7.14
C GLY A 37 -7.22 -13.21 -7.88
N VAL A 38 -8.32 -12.96 -7.19
CA VAL A 38 -9.56 -12.40 -7.75
C VAL A 38 -9.53 -10.87 -7.61
N PRO A 39 -9.91 -10.10 -8.65
CA PRO A 39 -10.04 -8.65 -8.54
C PRO A 39 -10.88 -8.22 -7.35
N GLU A 40 -10.35 -7.31 -6.54
CA GLU A 40 -11.00 -6.85 -5.31
C GLU A 40 -11.50 -5.41 -5.47
N ALA A 41 -12.60 -5.08 -4.79
CA ALA A 41 -13.09 -3.72 -4.74
C ALA A 41 -12.02 -2.78 -4.14
N THR A 42 -11.93 -1.56 -4.67
CA THR A 42 -11.00 -0.56 -4.14
C THR A 42 -11.64 0.79 -3.97
N ARG A 43 -11.22 1.48 -2.91
CA ARG A 43 -11.59 2.86 -2.65
C ARG A 43 -10.34 3.66 -2.31
N ILE A 44 -10.13 4.78 -2.98
CA ILE A 44 -8.94 5.63 -2.79
C ILE A 44 -9.38 6.94 -2.16
N GLN A 45 -8.81 7.28 -1.01
CA GLN A 45 -9.01 8.57 -0.36
C GLN A 45 -7.70 9.36 -0.35
N ARG A 46 -7.79 10.64 -0.71
CA ARG A 46 -6.68 11.60 -0.67
C ARG A 46 -6.98 12.65 0.40
N ARG A 47 -6.14 12.73 1.44
CA ARG A 47 -6.25 13.75 2.50
C ARG A 47 -4.88 14.14 3.01
N ASP A 48 -4.65 15.44 3.19
CA ASP A 48 -3.49 16.02 3.91
C ASP A 48 -2.13 15.47 3.49
N GLY A 49 -1.90 15.30 2.18
CA GLY A 49 -0.64 14.76 1.68
C GLY A 49 -0.48 13.25 1.93
N MET A 50 -1.57 12.51 2.04
CA MET A 50 -1.61 11.06 2.18
C MET A 50 -2.68 10.45 1.26
N ILE A 51 -2.38 9.29 0.67
CA ILE A 51 -3.34 8.42 0.01
C ILE A 51 -3.60 7.22 0.91
N ARG A 52 -4.88 6.95 1.18
CA ARG A 52 -5.33 5.68 1.72
C ARG A 52 -6.03 4.88 0.63
N ILE A 53 -5.57 3.66 0.42
CA ILE A 53 -6.14 2.69 -0.53
C ILE A 53 -6.82 1.62 0.31
N TYR A 54 -8.13 1.48 0.19
CA TYR A 54 -8.88 0.36 0.75
C TYR A 54 -8.93 -0.75 -0.32
N LEU A 55 -8.69 -2.00 0.09
CA LEU A 55 -8.88 -3.21 -0.70
C LEU A 55 -9.91 -4.05 0.03
N GLY A 56 -11.11 -4.12 -0.54
CA GLY A 56 -12.28 -4.74 0.07
C GLY A 56 -13.53 -3.88 -0.11
N ASP A 57 -14.67 -4.52 0.01
CA ASP A 57 -15.98 -3.91 -0.06
C ASP A 57 -16.51 -3.60 1.35
N ASP A 58 -16.95 -2.36 1.57
CA ASP A 58 -17.50 -1.88 2.84
C ASP A 58 -18.79 -2.66 3.23
N ASP A 59 -19.46 -3.31 2.28
CA ASP A 59 -20.66 -4.13 2.49
C ASP A 59 -20.38 -5.66 2.54
N ALA A 60 -19.22 -6.11 2.06
CA ALA A 60 -18.87 -7.54 2.04
C ALA A 60 -18.09 -7.96 3.30
N VAL A 61 -18.28 -9.21 3.72
CA VAL A 61 -17.51 -9.81 4.83
C VAL A 61 -16.46 -10.75 4.25
N VAL A 62 -15.20 -10.46 4.53
CA VAL A 62 -14.08 -11.38 4.24
C VAL A 62 -14.26 -12.64 5.08
N SER A 63 -14.29 -13.79 4.40
CA SER A 63 -14.41 -15.09 5.05
C SER A 63 -13.29 -15.31 6.07
N PRO A 64 -13.53 -16.09 7.14
CA PRO A 64 -12.44 -16.47 8.02
C PRO A 64 -11.40 -17.34 7.31
N GLY A 65 -10.12 -17.12 7.57
CA GLY A 65 -9.02 -17.93 7.04
C GLY A 65 -7.88 -17.14 6.43
N GLU A 66 -6.98 -17.85 5.73
CA GLU A 66 -5.81 -17.21 5.12
C GLU A 66 -6.18 -16.56 3.78
N HIS A 67 -5.96 -15.26 3.70
CA HIS A 67 -6.14 -14.48 2.48
C HIS A 67 -4.83 -13.85 1.99
N ARG A 68 -4.63 -13.87 0.68
CA ARG A 68 -3.52 -13.21 -0.01
C ARG A 68 -4.02 -11.96 -0.72
N PHE A 69 -3.70 -10.82 -0.15
CA PHE A 69 -3.94 -9.53 -0.80
C PHE A 69 -2.74 -9.13 -1.66
N ARG A 70 -3.01 -8.71 -2.90
CA ARG A 70 -2.01 -8.09 -3.77
C ARG A 70 -2.46 -6.68 -4.10
N LEU A 71 -1.53 -5.74 -3.97
CA LEU A 71 -1.71 -4.36 -4.38
C LEU A 71 -0.52 -3.98 -5.27
N ARG A 72 -0.81 -3.59 -6.52
CA ARG A 72 0.18 -3.10 -7.49
C ARG A 72 -0.19 -1.69 -7.89
N TYR A 73 0.76 -0.77 -7.81
CA TYR A 73 0.59 0.62 -8.21
C TYR A 73 1.91 1.15 -8.78
N ASP A 74 1.78 2.15 -9.62
CA ASP A 74 2.89 3.00 -10.03
C ASP A 74 2.93 4.23 -9.12
N ALA A 75 4.13 4.58 -8.68
CA ALA A 75 4.36 5.73 -7.81
C ALA A 75 5.59 6.49 -8.31
N GLU A 76 5.42 7.78 -8.53
CA GLU A 76 6.49 8.64 -9.04
C GLU A 76 7.25 9.36 -7.92
N ARG A 77 8.42 9.89 -8.28
CA ARG A 77 9.26 10.76 -7.43
C ARG A 77 9.55 10.12 -6.06
N GLN A 78 9.85 8.83 -6.09
CA GLN A 78 10.19 8.04 -4.91
C GLN A 78 11.67 8.13 -4.50
N VAL A 79 12.44 9.00 -5.17
CA VAL A 79 13.86 9.25 -4.89
C VAL A 79 14.01 10.74 -4.62
N ARG A 80 14.63 11.05 -3.48
CA ARG A 80 15.07 12.37 -3.09
C ARG A 80 16.55 12.50 -3.41
N PHE A 81 16.93 13.56 -4.10
CA PHE A 81 18.33 13.91 -4.33
C PHE A 81 18.78 14.84 -3.20
N LEU A 82 19.75 14.41 -2.39
CA LEU A 82 20.42 15.22 -1.37
C LEU A 82 21.82 15.63 -1.87
N ALA A 83 22.48 16.53 -1.15
CA ALA A 83 23.77 17.07 -1.58
C ALA A 83 24.89 16.02 -1.66
N ASP A 84 24.77 14.95 -0.87
CA ASP A 84 25.78 13.92 -0.66
C ASP A 84 25.32 12.50 -1.07
N HIS A 85 24.01 12.27 -1.22
CA HIS A 85 23.45 10.98 -1.63
C HIS A 85 22.03 11.10 -2.16
N ASP A 86 21.53 10.02 -2.76
CA ASP A 86 20.11 9.88 -3.10
C ASP A 86 19.41 9.01 -2.05
N GLU A 87 18.26 9.46 -1.57
CA GLU A 87 17.45 8.75 -0.57
C GLU A 87 16.16 8.22 -1.20
N ARG A 88 15.89 6.92 -1.04
CA ARG A 88 14.58 6.33 -1.34
C ARG A 88 13.87 5.97 -0.04
N TYR A 89 12.73 6.60 0.22
CA TYR A 89 11.93 6.31 1.39
C TYR A 89 10.68 5.51 1.02
N TRP A 90 10.58 4.26 1.49
CA TRP A 90 9.37 3.46 1.36
C TRP A 90 9.06 2.70 2.65
N LYS A 91 7.97 3.06 3.34
CA LYS A 91 7.51 2.31 4.53
C LYS A 91 6.83 1.01 4.10
N VAL A 92 7.59 -0.07 3.89
CA VAL A 92 7.10 -1.35 3.38
C VAL A 92 5.88 -1.88 4.14
N THR A 93 5.87 -1.78 5.46
CA THR A 93 4.81 -2.35 6.33
C THR A 93 3.72 -1.36 6.71
N GLY A 94 4.02 -0.05 6.76
CA GLY A 94 3.10 0.94 7.32
C GLY A 94 3.05 0.88 8.85
N ASN A 95 2.38 1.85 9.50
CA ASN A 95 2.35 1.97 10.96
C ASN A 95 0.95 1.69 11.57
N ALA A 96 -0.07 1.46 10.75
CA ALA A 96 -1.48 1.52 11.17
C ALA A 96 -2.17 0.15 11.26
N TRP A 97 -1.40 -0.94 11.29
CA TRP A 97 -1.95 -2.30 11.18
C TRP A 97 -2.06 -2.96 12.55
N ALA A 98 -3.23 -3.52 12.85
CA ALA A 98 -3.53 -4.22 14.11
C ALA A 98 -3.09 -5.70 14.11
N PHE A 99 -2.45 -6.16 13.03
CA PHE A 99 -2.05 -7.56 12.86
C PHE A 99 -0.56 -7.76 13.02
N ARG A 100 -0.18 -8.93 13.56
CA ARG A 100 1.20 -9.39 13.50
C ARG A 100 1.61 -9.55 12.04
N ILE A 101 2.74 -8.96 11.71
CA ILE A 101 3.41 -9.15 10.43
C ILE A 101 4.40 -10.29 10.65
N ASP A 102 4.07 -11.49 10.18
CA ASP A 102 4.96 -12.65 10.32
C ASP A 102 6.21 -12.52 9.45
N MET A 103 6.07 -11.95 8.25
CA MET A 103 7.18 -11.65 7.36
C MET A 103 6.86 -10.45 6.47
N ALA A 104 7.85 -9.56 6.29
CA ALA A 104 7.82 -8.51 5.29
C ALA A 104 9.10 -8.55 4.45
N ALA A 105 8.96 -8.48 3.13
CA ALA A 105 10.08 -8.41 2.20
C ALA A 105 9.88 -7.26 1.21
N ALA A 106 10.96 -6.56 0.89
CA ALA A 106 10.98 -5.55 -0.15
C ALA A 106 12.11 -5.83 -1.12
N ARG A 107 11.79 -5.81 -2.41
CA ARG A 107 12.77 -5.90 -3.49
C ARG A 107 12.73 -4.60 -4.29
N PRO A 108 13.56 -3.61 -3.94
CA PRO A 108 13.66 -2.41 -4.75
C PRO A 108 14.24 -2.78 -6.12
N CYS A 109 13.45 -2.65 -7.17
CA CYS A 109 13.93 -2.73 -8.55
C CYS A 109 13.98 -1.30 -9.11
N CYS A 110 15.13 -0.89 -9.63
CA CYS A 110 15.26 0.30 -10.47
C CYS A 110 15.36 -0.18 -11.92
N ARG A 111 14.38 0.15 -12.75
CA ARG A 111 14.54 0.03 -14.20
C ARG A 111 15.16 1.33 -14.70
N SER A 112 16.37 1.24 -15.26
CA SER A 112 17.00 2.34 -16.01
C SER A 112 16.07 2.72 -17.17
N GLN A 113 15.51 3.93 -17.14
CA GLN A 113 14.97 4.54 -18.34
C GLN A 113 16.18 5.01 -19.15
N ARG A 114 16.37 4.43 -20.33
CA ARG A 114 17.38 4.83 -21.30
C ARG A 114 16.80 5.87 -22.23
#